data_AF-A0AA96RKV4-F1
#
_entry.id   AF-A0AA96RKV4-F1
#
_cell.length_a   1.000
_cell.length_b   1.000
_cell.length_c   1.000
_cell.angle_alpha   90.00
_cell.angle_beta   90.00
_cell.angle_gamma   90.00
#
_symmetry.space_group_name_H-M   'P 1'
#
loop_
_entity.id
_entity.type
_entity.pdbx_description
1 polymer ?
#
loop_
_entity_poly.entity_id
_entity_poly.type
_entity_poly.pdbx_seq_one_letter_code
_entity_poly.pdbx_strand_id
1 'polypeptide(L)'
;MSEMVGKYCAKMFGKTGVILEIGVVKKVASRTVHVDWGKKTYVYQNREFTWVPLTKEEFEERYKKPKFSDTALVRAAELGLKITYN
;
A
#
# COMPACT_ATOMS: atom_id res chain seq x y z
N MET A 1 10.84 12.96 -5.31
CA MET A 1 10.71 11.55 -5.84
C MET A 1 11.29 10.48 -4.91
N SER A 2 12.40 10.72 -4.19
CA SER A 2 12.87 9.79 -3.14
C SER A 2 11.92 9.72 -1.92
N GLU A 3 11.01 10.68 -1.80
CA GLU A 3 10.05 10.82 -0.69
C GLU A 3 8.96 9.74 -0.68
N MET A 4 8.88 8.91 -1.71
CA MET A 4 7.94 7.78 -1.75
C MET A 4 8.48 6.57 -0.99
N VAL A 5 9.79 6.47 -0.78
CA VAL A 5 10.40 5.31 -0.08
C VAL A 5 9.88 5.26 1.35
N GLY A 6 9.44 4.08 1.79
CA GLY A 6 8.84 3.85 3.10
C GLY A 6 7.35 4.17 3.18
N LYS A 7 6.75 4.75 2.12
CA LYS A 7 5.30 4.96 2.04
C LYS A 7 4.55 3.69 1.65
N TYR A 8 3.27 3.66 2.00
CA TYR A 8 2.36 2.55 1.80
C TYR A 8 1.47 2.78 0.57
N CYS A 9 1.17 1.69 -0.13
CA CYS A 9 0.26 1.66 -1.27
C CYS A 9 -0.81 0.58 -1.03
N ALA A 10 -2.04 0.85 -1.44
CA ALA A 10 -3.12 -0.13 -1.35
C ALA A 10 -3.50 -0.59 -2.76
N LYS A 11 -3.67 -1.90 -2.95
CA LYS A 11 -4.29 -2.45 -4.15
C LYS A 11 -5.73 -2.81 -3.83
N MET A 12 -6.64 -2.12 -4.49
CA MET A 12 -8.08 -2.28 -4.31
C MET A 12 -8.67 -3.17 -5.42
N PHE A 13 -9.70 -3.93 -5.11
CA PHE A 13 -10.45 -4.76 -6.06
C PHE A 13 -11.83 -4.18 -6.34
N GLY A 14 -12.13 -3.99 -7.64
CA GLY A 14 -13.43 -3.56 -8.13
C GLY A 14 -13.83 -2.13 -7.73
N LYS A 15 -15.07 -1.76 -8.08
CA LYS A 15 -15.68 -0.47 -7.71
C LYS A 15 -16.06 -0.36 -6.23
N THR A 16 -16.06 -1.49 -5.52
CA THR A 16 -16.38 -1.59 -4.09
C THR A 16 -15.26 -1.10 -3.18
N GLY A 17 -14.04 -0.93 -3.69
CA GLY A 17 -12.95 -0.27 -2.95
C GLY A 17 -12.35 -1.11 -1.82
N VAL A 18 -12.46 -2.44 -1.89
CA VAL A 18 -11.88 -3.37 -0.91
C VAL A 18 -10.39 -3.56 -1.20
N ILE A 19 -9.55 -3.33 -0.20
CA ILE A 19 -8.10 -3.53 -0.18
C ILE A 19 -7.79 -5.02 -0.03
N LEU A 20 -7.12 -5.55 -1.06
CA LEU A 20 -6.63 -6.93 -1.08
C LEU A 20 -5.18 -7.04 -0.63
N GLU A 21 -4.34 -6.09 -1.06
CA GLU A 21 -2.90 -6.12 -0.82
C GLU A 21 -2.42 -4.75 -0.36
N ILE A 22 -1.46 -4.76 0.55
CA ILE A 22 -0.78 -3.56 1.05
C ILE A 22 0.68 -3.66 0.65
N GLY A 23 1.12 -2.68 -0.14
CA GLY A 23 2.47 -2.55 -0.66
C GLY A 23 3.26 -1.52 0.13
N VAL A 24 4.57 -1.72 0.26
CA VAL A 24 5.50 -0.74 0.79
C VAL A 24 6.52 -0.41 -0.27
N VAL A 25 6.70 0.88 -0.58
CA VAL A 25 7.72 1.31 -1.52
C VAL A 25 9.09 1.13 -0.87
N LYS A 26 9.88 0.17 -1.37
CA LYS A 26 11.21 -0.13 -0.83
C LYS A 26 12.31 0.68 -1.49
N LYS A 27 12.17 0.94 -2.79
CA LYS A 27 13.17 1.64 -3.58
C LYS A 27 12.51 2.39 -4.72
N VAL A 28 12.97 3.61 -4.95
CA VAL A 28 12.62 4.40 -6.13
C VAL A 28 13.92 4.67 -6.89
N ALA A 29 13.93 4.33 -8.16
CA ALA A 29 15.00 4.65 -9.09
C ALA A 29 14.48 5.65 -10.13
N SER A 30 15.38 6.14 -11.00
CA SER A 30 15.07 7.17 -12.00
C SER A 30 13.85 6.82 -12.89
N ARG A 31 13.63 5.53 -13.17
CA ARG A 31 12.54 5.06 -14.04
C ARG A 31 11.64 4.00 -13.41
N THR A 32 11.96 3.51 -12.21
CA THR A 32 11.24 2.37 -11.62
C THR A 32 10.91 2.60 -10.14
N VAL A 33 9.78 2.03 -9.72
CA VAL A 33 9.34 1.96 -8.33
C VAL A 33 9.25 0.51 -7.92
N HIS A 34 9.96 0.14 -6.86
CA HIS A 34 9.95 -1.19 -6.29
C HIS A 34 9.01 -1.21 -5.08
N VAL A 35 7.95 -2.00 -5.16
CA VAL A 35 6.95 -2.12 -4.10
C VAL A 35 6.90 -3.55 -3.60
N ASP A 36 7.10 -3.70 -2.30
CA ASP A 36 6.97 -4.96 -1.57
C ASP A 36 5.52 -5.16 -1.13
N TRP A 37 4.81 -6.09 -1.77
CA TRP A 37 3.44 -6.46 -1.44
C TRP A 37 3.34 -7.58 -0.40
N GLY A 38 4.42 -7.89 0.31
CA GLY A 38 4.51 -8.92 1.34
C GLY A 38 4.79 -10.31 0.80
N LYS A 39 4.14 -10.71 -0.30
CA LYS A 39 4.42 -11.99 -0.97
C LYS A 39 5.55 -11.88 -2.00
N LYS A 40 5.67 -10.73 -2.64
CA LYS A 40 6.64 -10.47 -3.70
C LYS A 40 6.88 -8.98 -3.86
N THR A 41 8.12 -8.63 -4.21
CA THR A 41 8.47 -7.28 -4.66
C THR A 41 8.20 -7.15 -6.15
N TYR A 42 7.33 -6.22 -6.52
CA TYR A 42 7.05 -5.87 -7.90
C TYR A 42 7.80 -4.60 -8.28
N VAL A 43 8.24 -4.54 -9.53
CA VAL A 43 8.93 -3.38 -10.10
C VAL A 43 8.02 -2.77 -11.15
N TYR A 44 7.62 -1.54 -10.93
CA TYR A 44 6.78 -0.77 -11.84
C TYR A 44 7.63 0.28 -12.55
N GLN A 45 7.30 0.61 -13.80
CA GLN A 45 7.85 1.82 -14.40
C GLN A 45 7.15 3.05 -13.80
N ASN A 46 7.86 4.17 -13.66
CA ASN A 46 7.30 5.40 -13.09
C ASN A 46 6.04 5.87 -13.83
N ARG A 47 5.97 5.66 -15.15
CA ARG A 47 4.81 6.03 -15.97
C ARG A 47 3.58 5.15 -15.75
N GLU A 48 3.79 3.92 -15.28
CA GLU A 48 2.74 2.92 -15.02
C GLU A 48 2.38 2.87 -13.53
N PHE A 49 3.09 3.63 -12.69
CA PHE A 49 2.86 3.69 -11.27
C PHE A 49 1.64 4.55 -10.95
N THR A 50 0.49 3.89 -10.81
CA THR A 50 -0.81 4.55 -10.58
C THR A 50 -1.25 4.58 -9.12
N TRP A 51 -0.48 3.94 -8.22
CA TRP A 51 -0.79 3.90 -6.80
C TRP A 51 -0.40 5.19 -6.11
N VAL A 52 -1.21 5.61 -5.13
CA VAL A 52 -0.91 6.78 -4.30
C VAL A 52 -0.08 6.32 -3.11
N PRO A 53 1.19 6.74 -2.98
CA PRO A 53 2.03 6.44 -1.83
C PRO A 53 1.63 7.34 -0.65
N LEU A 54 1.22 6.73 0.45
CA LEU A 54 0.73 7.42 1.66
C LEU A 54 1.66 7.16 2.84
N THR A 55 1.78 8.13 3.75
CA THR A 55 2.40 7.86 5.06
C THR A 55 1.53 6.90 5.86
N LYS A 56 2.07 6.41 6.98
CA LYS A 56 1.33 5.57 7.91
C LYS A 56 0.04 6.25 8.38
N GLU A 57 0.15 7.51 8.81
CA GLU A 57 -0.99 8.28 9.34
C GLU A 57 -2.05 8.51 8.27
N GLU A 58 -1.63 8.94 7.07
CA GLU A 58 -2.54 9.12 5.93
C GLU A 58 -3.25 7.82 5.54
N PHE A 59 -2.56 6.69 5.62
CA PHE A 59 -3.13 5.39 5.28
C PHE A 59 -4.19 4.94 6.30
N GLU A 60 -3.92 5.12 7.60
CA GLU A 60 -4.84 4.81 8.71
C GLU A 60 -6.06 5.76 8.73
N GLU A 61 -5.86 7.02 8.34
CA GLU A 61 -6.96 7.97 8.20
C GLU A 61 -7.85 7.63 7.00
N ARG A 62 -7.23 7.39 5.84
CA ARG A 62 -7.93 7.18 4.56
C ARG A 62 -8.66 5.84 4.49
N TYR A 63 -8.09 4.79 5.06
CA TYR A 63 -8.61 3.43 4.92
C TYR A 63 -9.04 2.86 6.27
N LYS A 64 -10.30 2.41 6.34
CA LYS A 64 -10.93 1.85 7.53
C LYS A 64 -11.12 0.35 7.40
N LYS A 65 -11.17 -0.36 8.53
CA LYS A 65 -11.24 -1.84 8.62
C LYS A 65 -12.25 -2.52 7.67
N PRO A 66 -13.50 -2.05 7.47
CA PRO A 66 -14.44 -2.71 6.56
C PRO A 66 -13.98 -2.74 5.10
N LYS A 67 -13.00 -1.91 4.73
CA LYS A 67 -12.41 -1.91 3.38
C LYS A 67 -11.26 -2.92 3.25
N PHE A 68 -10.88 -3.68 4.26
CA PHE A 68 -9.76 -4.63 4.16
C PHE A 68 -10.25 -6.06 4.12
N SER A 69 -9.67 -6.86 3.21
CA SER A 69 -9.74 -8.32 3.29
C SER A 69 -8.95 -8.85 4.49
N ASP A 70 -9.25 -10.05 4.96
CA ASP A 70 -8.53 -10.69 6.08
C ASP A 70 -7.02 -10.77 5.84
N THR A 71 -6.61 -11.09 4.60
CA THR A 71 -5.20 -11.13 4.22
C THR A 71 -4.54 -9.74 4.29
N ALA A 72 -5.27 -8.69 3.91
CA ALA A 72 -4.78 -7.33 4.01
C ALA A 72 -4.69 -6.87 5.47
N LEU A 73 -5.61 -7.31 6.34
CA LEU A 73 -5.55 -7.01 7.78
C LEU A 73 -4.35 -7.65 8.46
N VAL A 74 -4.04 -8.90 8.14
CA VAL A 74 -2.82 -9.57 8.63
C VAL A 74 -1.58 -8.78 8.19
N ARG A 75 -1.51 -8.41 6.90
CA ARG A 75 -0.40 -7.61 6.39
C ARG A 75 -0.30 -6.23 7.05
N ALA A 76 -1.44 -5.58 7.29
CA ALA A 76 -1.49 -4.30 7.99
C ALA A 76 -0.88 -4.42 9.40
N ALA A 77 -1.21 -5.49 10.13
CA ALA A 77 -0.66 -5.76 11.44
C ALA A 77 0.85 -6.02 11.40
N GLU A 78 1.35 -6.79 10.43
CA GLU A 78 2.80 -7.00 10.24
C GLU A 78 3.56 -5.69 9.96
N LEU A 79 2.93 -4.78 9.21
CA LEU A 79 3.47 -3.46 8.90
C LEU A 79 3.28 -2.45 10.05
N GLY A 80 2.64 -2.86 11.15
CA GLY A 80 2.34 -2.03 12.30
C GLY A 80 1.29 -0.95 12.05
N LEU A 81 0.47 -1.07 11.02
CA LEU A 81 -0.65 -0.16 10.70
C LEU A 81 -1.82 -0.42 11.64
N LYS A 82 -2.32 0.62 12.30
CA LYS A 82 -3.46 0.56 13.23
C LYS A 82 -4.77 0.81 12.48
N ILE A 83 -5.34 -0.26 11.92
CA ILE A 83 -6.63 -0.17 11.21
C ILE A 83 -7.79 -0.35 12.22
N THR A 84 -8.55 0.72 12.46
CA THR A 84 -9.69 0.72 13.39
C THR A 84 -11.02 0.42 12.69
N TYR A 85 -11.95 -0.18 13.43
CA TYR A 85 -13.39 -0.09 13.13
C TYR A 85 -13.85 1.29 13.60
N ASN A 86 -14.60 1.99 12.76
CA ASN A 86 -15.44 3.08 13.24
C ASN A 86 -16.85 2.50 13.34
#